data_AF-A0A9P6EG58-F1
#
_entry.id   AF-A0A9P6EG58-F1
#
_cell.length_a   1.000
_cell.length_b   1.000
_cell.length_c   1.000
_cell.angle_alpha   90.00
_cell.angle_beta   90.00
_cell.angle_gamma   90.00
#
_symmetry.space_group_name_H-M   'P 1'
#
loop_
_entity.id
_entity.type
_entity.pdbx_description
1 polymer ?
#
loop_
_entity_poly.entity_id
_entity_poly.type
_entity_poly.pdbx_seq_one_letter_code
_entity_poly.pdbx_strand_id
1 'polypeptide(L)'
;MHVENTPGPSIFNQQLFPDRWLEQAQAWHILAEQDILLNQKFHTGANITALAFAASFALTIPQPPTISFLARGGFNQIIRGISRVPQTVATTTFARYVLGIPTPRILAWNADESNPACTPYIIQEFIDSAVDCCKAFCEGNEDERMRILEDLADWHARFLQLPPPISSGFEYGDLEFAPGLLDDANPAKSNCYCIQPIIRPSEACGETYGNGRNCGNGEYLDKEGLHVNDGDAESDALVSLESFKDVAERVRLFSKEAIHTLTNHPVLGLPCLVQEDFAFSNILLDPVTLKIKAFLDLDDVHDLPFVMGINYPEEISIADAQGLPVGSLSIREGDFGRDFPPSAYDDPLRAFDQKGNLRG
;
A
#
# COMPACT_ATOMS: atom_id res chain seq x y z
N MET A 1 -18.77 32.43 18.43
CA MET A 1 -18.99 31.42 17.38
C MET A 1 -19.51 30.19 18.10
N HIS A 2 -20.81 29.86 17.98
CA HIS A 2 -21.33 28.63 18.55
C HIS A 2 -20.82 27.48 17.68
N VAL A 3 -19.93 26.67 18.22
CA VAL A 3 -19.50 25.41 17.59
C VAL A 3 -20.67 24.45 17.83
N GLU A 4 -21.46 24.18 16.80
CA GLU A 4 -22.41 23.07 16.85
C GLU A 4 -21.62 21.79 17.16
N ASN A 5 -22.13 20.96 18.08
CA ASN A 5 -21.59 19.62 18.31
C ASN A 5 -21.86 18.77 17.07
N THR A 6 -21.08 18.96 16.02
CA THR A 6 -21.02 18.04 14.89
C THR A 6 -20.49 16.72 15.43
N PRO A 7 -21.20 15.59 15.20
CA PRO A 7 -20.66 14.28 15.53
C PRO A 7 -19.27 14.11 14.91
N GLY A 8 -18.39 13.41 15.63
CA GLY A 8 -17.04 13.16 15.16
C GLY A 8 -17.05 12.48 13.78
N PRO A 9 -15.98 12.65 13.00
CA PRO A 9 -15.92 12.09 11.65
C PRO A 9 -16.12 10.57 11.66
N SER A 10 -17.01 10.08 10.81
CA SER A 10 -17.16 8.65 10.57
C SER A 10 -16.02 8.13 9.70
N ILE A 11 -15.53 6.94 10.01
CA ILE A 11 -14.57 6.21 9.17
C ILE A 11 -15.23 5.58 7.94
N PHE A 12 -16.55 5.38 7.95
CA PHE A 12 -17.28 4.71 6.88
C PHE A 12 -17.62 5.65 5.72
N ASN A 13 -17.73 6.95 6.02
CA ASN A 13 -18.09 7.96 5.04
C ASN A 13 -16.86 8.78 4.66
N GLN A 14 -16.73 9.03 3.35
CA GLN A 14 -15.73 9.96 2.84
C GLN A 14 -15.93 11.32 3.51
N GLN A 15 -14.84 11.91 3.97
CA GLN A 15 -14.91 13.23 4.58
C GLN A 15 -15.09 14.27 3.49
N LEU A 16 -16.34 14.66 3.29
CA LEU A 16 -16.70 15.78 2.43
C LEU A 16 -16.22 17.06 3.11
N PHE A 17 -15.18 17.64 2.54
CA PHE A 17 -14.69 18.96 2.91
C PHE A 17 -15.64 20.01 2.32
N PRO A 18 -16.44 20.74 3.12
CA PRO A 18 -17.36 21.72 2.55
C PRO A 18 -16.56 22.88 1.93
N ASP A 19 -16.96 23.38 0.76
CA ASP A 19 -16.26 24.47 0.04
C ASP A 19 -15.97 25.69 0.94
N ARG A 20 -16.87 26.00 1.88
CA ARG A 20 -16.69 27.08 2.87
C ARG A 20 -15.42 26.95 3.72
N TRP A 21 -14.85 25.76 3.85
CA TRP A 21 -13.61 25.54 4.59
C TRP A 21 -12.38 25.84 3.75
N LEU A 22 -12.47 25.68 2.42
CA LEU A 22 -11.44 26.15 1.50
C LEU A 22 -11.30 27.68 1.59
N GLU A 23 -12.41 28.40 1.69
CA GLU A 23 -12.41 29.86 1.90
C GLU A 23 -11.72 30.25 3.21
N GLN A 24 -11.96 29.51 4.29
CA GLN A 24 -11.28 29.73 5.58
C GLN A 24 -9.81 29.38 5.51
N ALA A 25 -9.46 28.30 4.80
CA ALA A 25 -8.10 27.83 4.63
C ALA A 25 -7.25 28.82 3.84
N GLN A 26 -7.82 29.43 2.79
CA GLN A 26 -7.18 30.50 2.01
C GLN A 26 -6.92 31.78 2.83
N ALA A 27 -7.68 32.02 3.90
CA ALA A 27 -7.46 33.15 4.79
C ALA A 27 -6.26 32.96 5.75
N TRP A 28 -5.68 31.75 5.82
CA TRP A 28 -4.56 31.43 6.72
C TRP A 28 -3.22 31.51 5.98
N HIS A 29 -2.61 32.70 5.98
CA HIS A 29 -1.35 32.98 5.28
C HIS A 29 -0.14 32.09 5.68
N ILE A 30 -0.10 31.57 6.91
CA ILE A 30 1.03 30.75 7.42
C ILE A 30 1.14 29.41 6.69
N LEU A 31 0.01 28.81 6.31
CA LEU A 31 0.00 27.50 5.62
C LEU A 31 0.34 27.62 4.14
N ALA A 32 0.08 28.79 3.52
CA ALA A 32 0.45 29.05 2.14
C ALA A 32 1.97 29.00 1.90
N GLU A 33 2.79 29.46 2.86
CA GLU A 33 4.25 29.35 2.74
C GLU A 33 4.74 27.90 2.84
N GLN A 34 4.14 27.09 3.72
CA GLN A 34 4.45 25.66 3.83
C GLN A 34 4.04 24.90 2.56
N ASP A 35 2.87 25.22 2.02
CA ASP A 35 2.35 24.64 0.79
C ASP A 35 3.29 24.90 -0.39
N ILE A 36 3.78 26.14 -0.52
CA ILE A 36 4.77 26.51 -1.54
C ILE A 36 6.06 25.70 -1.34
N LEU A 37 6.59 25.62 -0.12
CA LEU A 37 7.85 24.92 0.15
C LEU A 37 7.75 23.42 -0.14
N LEU A 38 6.66 22.77 0.28
CA LEU A 38 6.46 21.34 0.06
C LEU A 38 6.18 21.03 -1.40
N ASN A 39 5.35 21.83 -2.09
CA ASN A 39 5.08 21.62 -3.51
C ASN A 39 6.29 21.93 -4.41
N GLN A 40 7.11 22.93 -4.06
CA GLN A 40 8.37 23.19 -4.79
C GLN A 40 9.38 22.06 -4.60
N LYS A 41 9.45 21.49 -3.39
CA LYS A 41 10.46 20.48 -3.05
C LYS A 41 10.08 19.08 -3.53
N PHE A 42 8.79 18.73 -3.47
CA PHE A 42 8.34 17.36 -3.66
C PHE A 42 7.34 17.19 -4.82
N HIS A 43 6.88 18.28 -5.44
CA HIS A 43 5.94 18.26 -6.56
C HIS A 43 4.67 17.43 -6.28
N THR A 44 4.14 17.53 -5.05
CA THR A 44 3.05 16.65 -4.60
C THR A 44 1.75 16.87 -5.38
N GLY A 45 1.52 18.09 -5.88
CA GLY A 45 0.28 18.47 -6.55
C GLY A 45 -0.91 18.63 -5.59
N ALA A 46 -0.75 18.28 -4.31
CA ALA A 46 -1.77 18.47 -3.30
C ALA A 46 -1.76 19.88 -2.74
N ASN A 47 -2.94 20.33 -2.35
CA ASN A 47 -3.12 21.51 -1.52
C ASN A 47 -2.87 21.14 -0.05
N ILE A 48 -1.65 21.36 0.43
CA ILE A 48 -1.23 20.98 1.79
C ILE A 48 -2.05 21.74 2.84
N THR A 49 -2.43 22.97 2.53
CA THR A 49 -3.26 23.78 3.43
C THR A 49 -4.60 23.07 3.67
N ALA A 50 -5.28 22.61 2.61
CA ALA A 50 -6.52 21.86 2.75
C ALA A 50 -6.33 20.53 3.51
N LEU A 51 -5.24 19.80 3.27
CA LEU A 51 -4.91 18.59 4.04
C LEU A 51 -4.72 18.88 5.54
N ALA A 52 -4.10 20.00 5.90
CA ALA A 52 -3.91 20.38 7.31
C ALA A 52 -5.26 20.64 7.99
N PHE A 53 -6.20 21.29 7.30
CA PHE A 53 -7.56 21.43 7.81
C PHE A 53 -8.27 20.07 7.91
N ALA A 54 -8.04 19.16 6.96
CA ALA A 54 -8.62 17.82 7.04
C ALA A 54 -8.12 17.06 8.26
N ALA A 55 -6.82 17.14 8.52
CA ALA A 55 -6.22 16.61 9.72
C ALA A 55 -6.76 17.25 11.00
N SER A 56 -6.94 18.58 11.06
CA SER A 56 -7.48 19.22 12.26
C SER A 56 -8.90 18.79 12.56
N PHE A 57 -9.74 18.66 11.53
CA PHE A 57 -11.10 18.15 11.71
C PHE A 57 -11.12 16.69 12.15
N ALA A 58 -10.35 15.84 11.48
CA ALA A 58 -10.20 14.43 11.83
C ALA A 58 -9.79 14.23 13.30
N LEU A 59 -8.87 15.08 13.77
CA LEU A 59 -8.34 15.05 15.13
C LEU A 59 -9.19 15.84 16.14
N THR A 60 -10.23 16.54 15.69
CA THR A 60 -11.05 17.44 16.51
C THR A 60 -10.19 18.48 17.27
N ILE A 61 -9.16 19.02 16.61
CA ILE A 61 -8.28 20.05 17.15
C ILE A 61 -8.63 21.43 16.56
N PRO A 62 -8.54 22.51 17.35
CA PRO A 62 -9.02 23.83 16.93
C PRO A 62 -8.10 24.53 15.92
N GLN A 63 -6.88 24.03 15.72
CA GLN A 63 -5.89 24.63 14.84
C GLN A 63 -5.35 23.56 13.87
N PRO A 64 -5.16 23.90 12.59
CA PRO A 64 -4.44 23.06 11.63
C PRO A 64 -3.07 22.63 12.18
N PRO A 65 -2.73 21.34 12.17
CA PRO A 65 -1.40 20.88 12.53
C PRO A 65 -0.40 21.28 11.45
N THR A 66 0.88 21.34 11.84
CA THR A 66 1.97 21.42 10.86
C THR A 66 2.06 20.10 10.10
N ILE A 67 2.12 20.16 8.78
CA ILE A 67 2.38 19.00 7.93
C ILE A 67 3.87 18.94 7.61
N SER A 68 4.49 17.80 7.88
CA SER A 68 5.87 17.49 7.50
C SER A 68 5.91 16.33 6.53
N PHE A 69 6.70 16.45 5.48
CA PHE A 69 7.01 15.33 4.60
C PHE A 69 7.97 14.37 5.31
N LEU A 70 7.57 13.11 5.44
CA LEU A 70 8.38 12.11 6.15
C LEU A 70 9.27 11.30 5.20
N ALA A 71 8.70 10.75 4.13
CA ALA A 71 9.44 9.91 3.19
C ALA A 71 8.74 9.80 1.83
N ARG A 72 9.51 9.35 0.85
CA ARG A 72 9.07 9.06 -0.52
C ARG A 72 9.53 7.66 -0.92
N GLY A 73 8.61 6.72 -1.05
CA GLY A 73 8.86 5.42 -1.67
C GLY A 73 8.72 5.48 -3.20
N GLY A 74 9.09 4.39 -3.87
CA GLY A 74 8.98 4.24 -5.33
C GLY A 74 7.53 4.32 -5.83
N PHE A 75 6.62 3.60 -5.15
CA PHE A 75 5.19 3.55 -5.46
C PHE A 75 4.34 4.31 -4.43
N ASN A 76 4.76 4.31 -3.16
CA ASN A 76 4.14 5.10 -2.10
C ASN A 76 4.77 6.48 -1.96
N GLN A 77 4.14 7.46 -2.60
CA GLN A 77 4.29 8.84 -2.15
C GLN A 77 3.26 9.03 -1.05
N ILE A 78 3.71 9.43 0.16
CA ILE A 78 2.84 10.17 1.06
C ILE A 78 2.45 11.41 0.24
N ILE A 79 1.28 11.31 -0.42
CA ILE A 79 0.70 12.16 -1.48
C ILE A 79 1.03 11.73 -2.93
N ARG A 80 0.40 10.65 -3.44
CA ARG A 80 -0.15 10.57 -4.82
C ARG A 80 -1.30 9.56 -4.89
N GLY A 81 -2.32 9.88 -5.69
CA GLY A 81 -3.61 9.18 -5.80
C GLY A 81 -3.51 7.71 -6.19
N ILE A 82 -3.76 6.85 -5.21
CA ILE A 82 -4.07 5.44 -5.42
C ILE A 82 -5.56 5.37 -5.74
N SER A 83 -5.95 4.73 -6.85
CA SER A 83 -7.35 4.50 -7.21
C SER A 83 -8.11 3.58 -6.24
N ARG A 84 -7.47 3.18 -5.14
CA ARG A 84 -7.93 2.19 -4.17
C ARG A 84 -8.14 2.71 -2.77
N VAL A 85 -8.12 4.03 -2.54
CA VAL A 85 -8.35 4.64 -1.21
C VAL A 85 -9.51 3.99 -0.42
N PRO A 86 -10.71 3.77 -0.99
CA PRO A 86 -11.80 3.11 -0.26
C PRO A 86 -11.45 1.68 0.19
N GLN A 87 -10.84 0.89 -0.69
CA GLN A 87 -10.44 -0.49 -0.41
C GLN A 87 -9.32 -0.54 0.62
N THR A 88 -8.27 0.28 0.49
CA THR A 88 -7.18 0.36 1.48
C THR A 88 -7.72 0.68 2.87
N VAL A 89 -8.65 1.63 2.96
CA VAL A 89 -9.27 2.01 4.25
C VAL A 89 -10.12 0.86 4.80
N ALA A 90 -10.94 0.22 3.96
CA ALA A 90 -11.77 -0.91 4.38
C ALA A 90 -10.91 -2.07 4.87
N THR A 91 -9.89 -2.47 4.12
CA THR A 91 -8.96 -3.55 4.48
C THR A 91 -8.17 -3.23 5.75
N THR A 92 -7.61 -2.04 5.86
CA THR A 92 -6.88 -1.60 7.06
C THR A 92 -7.78 -1.64 8.30
N THR A 93 -9.02 -1.18 8.15
CA THR A 93 -10.02 -1.16 9.23
C THR A 93 -10.45 -2.58 9.60
N PHE A 94 -10.69 -3.45 8.61
CA PHE A 94 -11.05 -4.86 8.84
C PHE A 94 -9.93 -5.62 9.55
N ALA A 95 -8.71 -5.51 9.05
CA ALA A 95 -7.52 -6.12 9.65
C ALA A 95 -7.39 -5.70 11.13
N ARG A 96 -7.53 -4.41 11.43
CA ARG A 96 -7.44 -3.89 12.80
C ARG A 96 -8.57 -4.35 13.71
N TYR A 97 -9.82 -4.11 13.33
CA TYR A 97 -10.94 -4.22 14.25
C TYR A 97 -11.63 -5.59 14.24
N VAL A 98 -11.55 -6.32 13.12
CA VAL A 98 -12.14 -7.66 12.98
C VAL A 98 -11.09 -8.73 13.28
N LEU A 99 -9.90 -8.62 12.70
CA LEU A 99 -8.83 -9.61 12.89
C LEU A 99 -7.88 -9.25 14.03
N GLY A 100 -7.85 -8.02 14.53
CA GLY A 100 -6.91 -7.62 15.58
C GLY A 100 -5.45 -7.57 15.12
N ILE A 101 -5.23 -7.46 13.81
CA ILE A 101 -3.90 -7.26 13.21
C ILE A 101 -3.48 -5.81 13.49
N PRO A 102 -2.23 -5.57 13.94
CA PRO A 102 -1.77 -4.23 14.23
C PRO A 102 -1.58 -3.45 12.93
N THR A 103 -2.44 -2.48 12.67
CA THR A 103 -2.33 -1.55 11.53
C THR A 103 -2.62 -0.13 12.01
N PRO A 104 -2.15 0.94 11.37
CA PRO A 104 -2.50 2.30 11.79
C PRO A 104 -4.03 2.52 11.83
N ARG A 105 -4.53 3.21 12.85
CA ARG A 105 -5.93 3.63 12.86
C ARG A 105 -6.18 4.69 11.78
N ILE A 106 -7.12 4.45 10.87
CA ILE A 106 -7.60 5.48 9.95
C ILE A 106 -8.41 6.53 10.71
N LEU A 107 -8.09 7.80 10.46
CA LEU A 107 -8.71 8.98 11.08
C LEU A 107 -9.63 9.71 10.09
N ALA A 108 -9.22 9.76 8.83
CA ALA A 108 -9.95 10.39 7.75
C ALA A 108 -9.51 9.85 6.40
N TRP A 109 -10.37 9.97 5.40
CA TRP A 109 -10.00 9.70 4.01
C TRP A 109 -10.99 10.36 3.06
N ASN A 110 -10.54 10.58 1.83
CA ASN A 110 -11.36 11.05 0.72
C ASN A 110 -10.78 10.50 -0.58
N ALA A 111 -11.62 9.87 -1.40
CA ALA A 111 -11.18 9.26 -2.67
C ALA A 111 -11.46 10.14 -3.90
N ASP A 112 -12.20 11.25 -3.73
CA ASP A 112 -12.61 12.14 -4.82
C ASP A 112 -11.49 13.15 -5.12
N GLU A 113 -10.93 13.13 -6.32
CA GLU A 113 -9.87 14.08 -6.72
C GLU A 113 -10.34 15.54 -6.71
N SER A 114 -11.65 15.79 -6.80
CA SER A 114 -12.24 17.14 -6.76
C SER A 114 -12.31 17.73 -5.35
N ASN A 115 -11.95 16.97 -4.32
CA ASN A 115 -11.91 17.48 -2.96
C ASN A 115 -10.90 18.65 -2.82
N PRO A 116 -11.00 19.50 -1.79
CA PRO A 116 -10.13 20.68 -1.66
C PRO A 116 -8.62 20.43 -1.51
N ALA A 117 -8.19 19.20 -1.16
CA ALA A 117 -6.79 18.78 -1.22
C ALA A 117 -6.30 18.57 -2.66
N CYS A 118 -7.21 18.55 -3.63
CA CYS A 118 -6.99 18.30 -5.06
C CYS A 118 -6.32 16.94 -5.34
N THR A 119 -6.45 16.00 -4.40
CA THR A 119 -5.91 14.65 -4.52
C THR A 119 -6.63 13.71 -3.53
N PRO A 120 -6.80 12.42 -3.86
CA PRO A 120 -7.24 11.42 -2.89
C PRO A 120 -6.27 11.33 -1.72
N TYR A 121 -6.78 11.08 -0.51
CA TYR A 121 -5.95 10.99 0.68
C TYR A 121 -6.49 10.01 1.72
N ILE A 122 -5.57 9.52 2.55
CA ILE A 122 -5.84 8.82 3.80
C ILE A 122 -5.04 9.54 4.89
N ILE A 123 -5.69 9.91 5.98
CA ILE A 123 -5.06 10.39 7.21
C ILE A 123 -5.20 9.28 8.23
N GLN A 124 -4.09 8.86 8.79
CA GLN A 124 -4.03 7.75 9.74
C GLN A 124 -3.14 8.07 10.94
N GLU A 125 -3.22 7.22 11.95
CA GLU A 125 -2.36 7.23 13.12
C GLU A 125 -0.89 7.15 12.73
N PHE A 126 -0.07 8.02 13.32
CA PHE A 126 1.36 7.92 13.21
C PHE A 126 1.89 6.95 14.27
N ILE A 127 2.58 5.89 13.84
CA ILE A 127 3.16 4.90 14.73
C ILE A 127 4.51 5.42 15.22
N ASP A 128 4.53 5.94 16.44
CA ASP A 128 5.73 6.46 17.08
C ASP A 128 6.66 5.34 17.57
N SER A 129 7.90 5.69 17.93
CA SER A 129 8.86 4.79 18.59
C SER A 129 8.93 3.41 17.93
N ALA A 130 9.10 3.39 16.61
CA ALA A 130 9.19 2.17 15.82
C ALA A 130 10.42 2.22 14.90
N VAL A 131 10.89 1.05 14.49
CA VAL A 131 11.96 0.90 13.52
C VAL A 131 11.46 0.11 12.33
N ASP A 132 12.01 0.42 11.15
CA ASP A 132 11.76 -0.33 9.93
C ASP A 132 12.21 -1.80 10.09
N CYS A 133 11.35 -2.75 9.71
CA CYS A 133 11.63 -4.18 9.85
C CYS A 133 12.77 -4.62 8.93
N CYS A 134 12.87 -4.08 7.72
CA CYS A 134 13.93 -4.42 6.78
C CYS A 134 15.29 -4.05 7.38
N LYS A 135 15.44 -2.83 7.89
CA LYS A 135 16.64 -2.37 8.58
C LYS A 135 16.97 -3.24 9.81
N ALA A 136 16.01 -3.44 10.70
CA ALA A 136 16.22 -4.23 11.91
C ALA A 136 16.61 -5.69 11.60
N PHE A 137 15.99 -6.29 10.58
CA PHE A 137 16.33 -7.63 10.13
C PHE A 137 17.73 -7.68 9.50
N CYS A 138 18.08 -6.72 8.65
CA CYS A 138 19.38 -6.64 8.00
C CYS A 138 20.53 -6.44 9.01
N GLU A 139 20.36 -5.52 9.95
CA GLU A 139 21.38 -5.15 10.94
C GLU A 139 21.43 -6.10 12.15
N GLY A 140 20.33 -6.82 12.40
CA GLY A 140 20.20 -7.73 13.54
C GLY A 140 21.06 -8.99 13.44
N ASN A 141 21.39 -9.55 14.60
CA ASN A 141 22.02 -10.86 14.70
C ASN A 141 21.00 -12.01 14.48
N GLU A 142 21.46 -13.26 14.47
CA GLU A 142 20.61 -14.43 14.21
C GLU A 142 19.44 -14.56 15.19
N ASP A 143 19.68 -14.35 16.50
CA ASP A 143 18.63 -14.42 17.52
C ASP A 143 17.59 -13.29 17.36
N GLU A 144 18.01 -12.12 16.90
CA GLU A 144 17.12 -10.99 16.58
C GLU A 144 16.26 -11.28 15.35
N ARG A 145 16.88 -11.77 14.27
CA ARG A 145 16.17 -12.17 13.04
C ARG A 145 15.17 -13.27 13.31
N MET A 146 15.55 -14.29 14.09
CA MET A 146 14.64 -15.37 14.46
C MET A 146 13.43 -14.86 15.24
N ARG A 147 13.62 -13.95 16.19
CA ARG A 147 12.49 -13.33 16.92
C ARG A 147 11.54 -12.56 16.00
N ILE A 148 12.07 -11.84 15.02
CA ILE A 148 11.26 -11.13 14.02
C ILE A 148 10.45 -12.14 13.19
N LEU A 149 11.09 -13.21 12.70
CA LEU A 149 10.42 -14.23 11.89
C LEU A 149 9.36 -15.01 12.68
N GLU A 150 9.60 -15.29 13.95
CA GLU A 150 8.63 -15.94 14.84
C GLU A 150 7.38 -15.06 15.02
N ASP A 151 7.54 -13.78 15.37
CA ASP A 151 6.41 -12.86 15.54
C ASP A 151 5.68 -12.64 14.21
N LEU A 152 6.42 -12.56 13.10
CA LEU A 152 5.84 -12.42 11.76
C LEU A 152 5.03 -13.65 11.36
N ALA A 153 5.50 -14.86 11.67
CA ALA A 153 4.77 -16.09 11.39
C ALA A 153 3.43 -16.14 12.13
N ASP A 154 3.39 -15.67 13.38
CA ASP A 154 2.16 -15.56 14.16
C ASP A 154 1.14 -14.60 13.51
N TRP A 155 1.60 -13.44 13.03
CA TRP A 155 0.74 -12.48 12.34
C TRP A 155 0.32 -12.93 10.95
N HIS A 156 1.21 -13.58 10.20
CA HIS A 156 0.87 -14.16 8.91
C HIS A 156 -0.20 -15.25 9.07
N ALA A 157 -0.07 -16.11 10.08
CA ALA A 157 -1.13 -17.06 10.44
C ALA A 157 -2.45 -16.36 10.82
N ARG A 158 -2.41 -15.11 11.30
CA ARG A 158 -3.60 -14.31 11.59
C ARG A 158 -4.26 -13.73 10.32
N PHE A 159 -3.49 -13.31 9.33
CA PHE A 159 -4.01 -12.95 8.00
C PHE A 159 -4.70 -14.15 7.32
N LEU A 160 -4.09 -15.32 7.44
CA LEU A 160 -4.58 -16.56 6.83
C LEU A 160 -5.74 -17.24 7.58
N GLN A 161 -6.18 -16.68 8.71
CA GLN A 161 -7.35 -17.21 9.41
C GLN A 161 -8.63 -16.95 8.61
N LEU A 162 -9.53 -17.92 8.63
CA LEU A 162 -10.86 -17.80 8.04
C LEU A 162 -11.56 -16.57 8.65
N PRO A 163 -11.88 -15.53 7.84
CA PRO A 163 -12.53 -14.35 8.35
C PRO A 163 -13.96 -14.69 8.81
N PRO A 164 -14.53 -13.91 9.75
CA PRO A 164 -15.96 -14.03 10.05
C PRO A 164 -16.79 -13.79 8.77
N PRO A 165 -17.98 -14.39 8.64
CA PRO A 165 -18.79 -14.26 7.43
C PRO A 165 -18.99 -12.79 7.04
N ILE A 166 -18.62 -12.48 5.80
CA ILE A 166 -18.79 -11.18 5.15
C ILE A 166 -20.01 -11.28 4.23
N SER A 167 -20.87 -10.28 4.25
CA SER A 167 -22.07 -10.28 3.39
C SER A 167 -21.69 -9.85 1.98
N SER A 168 -21.47 -10.80 1.08
CA SER A 168 -21.13 -10.53 -0.32
C SER A 168 -21.83 -11.48 -1.28
N GLY A 169 -21.97 -11.04 -2.53
CA GLY A 169 -22.35 -11.90 -3.66
C GLY A 169 -21.14 -12.59 -4.33
N PHE A 170 -19.92 -12.28 -3.85
CA PHE A 170 -18.65 -12.76 -4.39
C PHE A 170 -17.91 -13.57 -3.32
N GLU A 171 -17.28 -14.66 -3.76
CA GLU A 171 -16.52 -15.55 -2.87
C GLU A 171 -15.15 -14.99 -2.50
N TYR A 172 -14.52 -14.24 -3.42
CA TYR A 172 -13.19 -13.65 -3.29
C TYR A 172 -13.15 -12.27 -3.94
N GLY A 173 -12.27 -11.40 -3.45
CA GLY A 173 -11.92 -10.14 -4.08
C GLY A 173 -11.52 -9.01 -3.13
N ASP A 174 -11.84 -7.79 -3.51
CA ASP A 174 -11.48 -6.58 -2.79
C ASP A 174 -12.42 -6.35 -1.60
N LEU A 175 -11.86 -6.05 -0.44
CA LEU A 175 -12.64 -5.62 0.71
C LEU A 175 -13.08 -4.17 0.55
N GLU A 176 -14.38 -3.93 0.73
CA GLU A 176 -14.95 -2.61 0.81
C GLU A 176 -15.88 -2.48 2.01
N PHE A 177 -16.25 -1.24 2.35
CA PHE A 177 -17.34 -1.01 3.29
C PHE A 177 -18.69 -1.37 2.66
N ALA A 178 -19.55 -2.02 3.45
CA ALA A 178 -20.90 -2.32 3.01
C ALA A 178 -21.68 -1.02 2.67
N PRO A 179 -22.52 -1.03 1.62
CA PRO A 179 -23.29 0.14 1.25
C PRO A 179 -24.33 0.50 2.33
N GLY A 180 -24.53 1.79 2.57
CA GLY A 180 -25.58 2.29 3.48
C GLY A 180 -25.24 2.18 4.97
N LEU A 181 -23.95 2.09 5.33
CA LEU A 181 -23.53 2.16 6.72
C LEU A 181 -23.83 3.52 7.34
N LEU A 182 -24.26 3.49 8.59
CA LEU A 182 -24.43 4.68 9.42
C LEU A 182 -23.08 5.15 9.96
N ASP A 183 -23.00 6.45 10.26
CA ASP A 183 -21.78 7.07 10.77
C ASP A 183 -21.26 6.42 12.07
N ASP A 184 -22.18 5.87 12.88
CA ASP A 184 -21.95 5.27 14.20
C ASP A 184 -21.83 3.73 14.16
N ALA A 185 -21.71 3.13 12.98
CA ALA A 185 -21.52 1.69 12.84
C ALA A 185 -20.25 1.23 13.59
N ASN A 186 -20.25 -0.03 14.06
CA ASN A 186 -19.11 -0.58 14.78
C ASN A 186 -18.16 -1.29 13.79
N PRO A 187 -16.94 -0.79 13.55
CA PRO A 187 -16.02 -1.39 12.57
C PRO A 187 -15.56 -2.80 12.96
N ALA A 188 -15.76 -3.24 14.21
CA ALA A 188 -15.46 -4.62 14.61
C ALA A 188 -16.51 -5.65 14.13
N LYS A 189 -17.56 -5.22 13.42
CA LYS A 189 -18.60 -6.11 12.90
C LYS A 189 -18.35 -6.44 11.43
N SER A 190 -18.34 -7.74 11.10
CA SER A 190 -18.08 -8.20 9.73
C SER A 190 -19.14 -7.78 8.71
N ASN A 191 -20.36 -7.47 9.14
CA ASN A 191 -21.41 -6.93 8.26
C ASN A 191 -21.21 -5.46 7.87
N CYS A 192 -20.17 -4.79 8.41
CA CYS A 192 -19.71 -3.49 7.91
C CYS A 192 -18.88 -3.61 6.63
N TYR A 193 -18.65 -4.83 6.13
CA TYR A 193 -17.79 -5.07 5.00
C TYR A 193 -18.51 -5.90 3.95
N CYS A 194 -18.08 -5.75 2.71
CA CYS A 194 -18.46 -6.60 1.60
C CYS A 194 -17.23 -6.90 0.73
N ILE A 195 -17.36 -7.93 -0.10
CA ILE A 195 -16.37 -8.29 -1.11
C ILE A 195 -16.86 -7.77 -2.46
N GLN A 196 -15.99 -7.07 -3.17
CA GLN A 196 -16.16 -6.66 -4.56
C GLN A 196 -15.22 -7.44 -5.47
N PRO A 197 -15.51 -7.54 -6.78
CA PRO A 197 -14.55 -8.08 -7.74
C PRO A 197 -13.24 -7.29 -7.70
N ILE A 198 -12.10 -7.98 -7.84
CA ILE A 198 -10.79 -7.32 -7.98
C ILE A 198 -10.80 -6.56 -9.30
N ILE A 199 -10.62 -5.24 -9.23
CA ILE A 199 -10.49 -4.40 -10.43
C ILE A 199 -9.04 -3.93 -10.49
N ARG A 200 -8.23 -4.54 -11.37
CA ARG A 200 -6.86 -4.06 -11.61
C ARG A 200 -6.92 -2.84 -12.54
N PRO A 201 -6.26 -1.71 -12.21
CA PRO A 201 -6.32 -0.49 -13.02
C PRO A 201 -5.91 -0.70 -14.49
N SER A 202 -5.02 -1.65 -14.77
CA SER A 202 -4.61 -2.01 -16.14
C SER A 202 -5.76 -2.56 -16.99
N GLU A 203 -6.78 -3.16 -16.38
CA GLU A 203 -7.96 -3.72 -17.06
C GLU A 203 -9.05 -2.66 -17.28
N ALA A 204 -9.10 -1.64 -16.44
CA ALA A 204 -10.04 -0.52 -16.56
C ALA A 204 -9.58 0.53 -17.60
N CYS A 205 -8.28 0.63 -17.85
CA CYS A 205 -7.69 1.53 -18.84
C CYS A 205 -7.76 0.97 -20.27
N GLY A 206 -8.95 0.56 -20.73
CA GLY A 206 -9.21 0.33 -22.16
C GLY A 206 -9.18 1.60 -23.00
N GLU A 207 -9.13 2.76 -22.36
CA GLU A 207 -9.11 4.07 -23.01
C GLU A 207 -8.05 4.95 -22.31
N THR A 208 -7.15 5.55 -23.08
CA THR A 208 -6.31 6.72 -22.70
C THR A 208 -5.00 6.54 -21.92
N TYR A 209 -4.15 5.56 -22.26
CA TYR A 209 -2.73 5.93 -22.41
C TYR A 209 -2.58 6.69 -23.73
N GLY A 210 -2.65 8.02 -23.62
CA GLY A 210 -2.69 9.01 -24.71
C GLY A 210 -1.41 9.13 -25.56
N ASN A 211 -0.81 8.00 -25.95
CA ASN A 211 0.04 7.91 -27.12
C ASN A 211 -0.51 6.78 -27.96
N GLY A 212 -1.17 7.11 -29.08
CA GLY A 212 -1.83 6.17 -29.99
C GLY A 212 -0.89 5.14 -30.62
N ARG A 213 -0.36 4.22 -29.82
CA ARG A 213 -0.01 2.88 -30.28
C ARG A 213 -1.33 2.15 -30.41
N ASN A 214 -1.93 2.28 -31.61
CA ASN A 214 -2.95 1.35 -32.06
C ASN A 214 -2.49 -0.05 -31.66
N CYS A 215 -3.31 -0.78 -30.90
CA CYS A 215 -3.27 -2.24 -30.85
C CYS A 215 -3.60 -2.73 -32.27
N GLY A 216 -2.65 -2.59 -33.19
CA GLY A 216 -2.81 -2.88 -34.60
C GLY A 216 -3.05 -4.37 -34.76
N ASN A 217 -4.22 -4.73 -35.28
CA ASN A 217 -4.55 -6.00 -35.94
C ASN A 217 -4.16 -7.31 -35.21
N GLY A 218 -3.90 -7.31 -33.91
CA GLY A 218 -3.55 -8.51 -33.15
C GLY A 218 -2.14 -9.07 -33.41
N GLU A 219 -1.25 -8.30 -34.05
CA GLU A 219 0.15 -8.73 -34.30
C GLU A 219 1.15 -8.18 -33.29
N TYR A 220 0.74 -7.24 -32.42
CA TYR A 220 1.62 -6.65 -31.41
C TYR A 220 1.19 -7.10 -30.01
N LEU A 221 1.91 -8.09 -29.47
CA LEU A 221 1.95 -8.35 -28.04
C LEU A 221 2.72 -7.18 -27.40
N ASP A 222 2.15 -6.55 -26.40
CA ASP A 222 2.85 -5.55 -25.60
C ASP A 222 3.99 -6.24 -24.83
N LYS A 223 5.22 -6.03 -25.30
CA LYS A 223 6.43 -6.61 -24.70
C LYS A 223 6.67 -6.08 -23.28
N GLU A 224 6.27 -4.84 -22.99
CA GLU A 224 6.43 -4.21 -21.67
C GLU A 224 5.54 -4.91 -20.63
N GLY A 225 4.30 -5.25 -21.00
CA GLY A 225 3.39 -6.03 -20.14
C GLY A 225 3.86 -7.47 -19.86
N LEU A 226 4.83 -7.98 -20.62
CA LEU A 226 5.43 -9.31 -20.43
C LEU A 226 6.80 -9.26 -19.74
N HIS A 227 7.27 -8.08 -19.32
CA HIS A 227 8.62 -7.85 -18.76
C HIS A 227 9.75 -8.41 -19.64
N VAL A 228 9.58 -8.44 -20.96
CA VAL A 228 10.64 -8.86 -21.88
C VAL A 228 11.55 -7.66 -22.08
N ASN A 229 12.73 -7.70 -21.46
CA ASN A 229 13.72 -6.60 -21.47
C ASN A 229 13.96 -6.02 -22.88
N ASP A 230 13.62 -4.74 -23.08
CA ASP A 230 13.87 -3.99 -24.31
C ASP A 230 15.33 -3.50 -24.45
N GLY A 231 16.22 -3.92 -23.55
CA GLY A 231 17.49 -3.25 -23.27
C GLY A 231 18.62 -3.48 -24.27
N ASP A 232 18.65 -4.60 -24.99
CA ASP A 232 19.75 -4.90 -25.92
C ASP A 232 19.20 -5.42 -27.25
N ALA A 233 19.35 -4.62 -28.31
CA ALA A 233 18.96 -4.99 -29.68
C ALA A 233 19.65 -6.27 -30.22
N GLU A 234 20.61 -6.84 -29.48
CA GLU A 234 21.27 -8.13 -29.77
C GLU A 234 20.71 -9.32 -28.98
N SER A 235 19.93 -9.11 -27.90
CA SER A 235 19.33 -10.18 -27.10
C SER A 235 17.82 -10.38 -27.35
N ASP A 236 17.28 -9.66 -28.32
CA ASP A 236 15.88 -9.67 -28.77
C ASP A 236 15.59 -10.99 -29.53
N ALA A 237 15.89 -12.12 -28.89
CA ALA A 237 15.47 -13.44 -29.30
C ALA A 237 13.94 -13.41 -29.31
N LEU A 238 13.39 -13.15 -30.49
CA LEU A 238 11.96 -13.17 -30.77
C LEU A 238 11.34 -14.36 -30.05
N VAL A 239 10.59 -14.10 -28.99
CA VAL A 239 9.78 -15.11 -28.32
C VAL A 239 8.86 -15.67 -29.40
N SER A 240 9.14 -16.88 -29.86
CA SER A 240 8.40 -17.44 -30.98
C SER A 240 6.95 -17.68 -30.56
N LEU A 241 6.01 -17.60 -31.51
CA LEU A 241 4.61 -17.96 -31.26
C LEU A 241 4.49 -19.36 -30.62
N GLU A 242 5.40 -20.27 -30.98
CA GLU A 242 5.44 -21.62 -30.40
C GLU A 242 5.84 -21.60 -28.93
N SER A 243 6.83 -20.78 -28.53
CA SER A 243 7.19 -20.59 -27.12
C SER A 243 6.03 -20.01 -26.32
N PHE A 244 5.29 -19.04 -26.88
CA PHE A 244 4.13 -18.45 -26.21
C PHE A 244 3.01 -19.49 -26.02
N LYS A 245 2.74 -20.30 -27.04
CA LYS A 245 1.78 -21.41 -26.95
C LYS A 245 2.19 -22.45 -25.91
N ASP A 246 3.47 -22.80 -25.83
CA ASP A 246 3.98 -23.73 -24.82
C ASP A 246 3.77 -23.17 -23.40
N VAL A 247 4.07 -21.89 -23.17
CA VAL A 247 3.80 -21.22 -21.88
C VAL A 247 2.31 -21.20 -21.56
N ALA A 248 1.46 -20.81 -22.51
CA ALA A 248 0.01 -20.78 -22.32
C ALA A 248 -0.57 -22.17 -22.00
N GLU A 249 -0.07 -23.22 -22.65
CA GLU A 249 -0.48 -24.59 -22.38
C GLU A 249 -0.01 -25.06 -21.00
N ARG A 250 1.21 -24.69 -20.58
CA ARG A 250 1.69 -24.96 -19.21
C ARG A 250 0.85 -24.26 -18.15
N VAL A 251 0.52 -22.98 -18.36
CA VAL A 251 -0.41 -22.23 -17.47
C VAL A 251 -1.76 -22.95 -17.41
N ARG A 252 -2.31 -23.36 -18.56
CA ARG A 252 -3.57 -24.10 -18.62
C ARG A 252 -3.52 -25.44 -17.87
N LEU A 253 -2.41 -26.18 -17.98
CA LEU A 253 -2.21 -27.44 -17.25
C LEU A 253 -2.08 -27.20 -15.75
N PHE A 254 -1.30 -26.20 -15.36
CA PHE A 254 -1.16 -25.78 -13.96
C PHE A 254 -2.51 -25.38 -13.36
N SER A 255 -3.30 -24.54 -14.05
CA SER A 255 -4.64 -24.16 -13.58
C SER A 255 -5.57 -25.36 -13.42
N LYS A 256 -5.51 -26.34 -14.33
CA LYS A 256 -6.31 -27.57 -14.19
C LYS A 256 -5.91 -28.38 -12.96
N GLU A 257 -4.61 -28.51 -12.69
CA GLU A 257 -4.12 -29.23 -11.53
C GLU A 257 -4.43 -28.48 -10.23
N ALA A 258 -4.32 -27.15 -10.23
CA ALA A 258 -4.72 -26.30 -9.10
C ALA A 258 -6.21 -26.46 -8.78
N ILE A 259 -7.10 -26.42 -9.80
CA ILE A 259 -8.53 -26.68 -9.62
C ILE A 259 -8.78 -28.09 -9.10
N HIS A 260 -8.08 -29.10 -9.63
CA HIS A 260 -8.20 -30.47 -9.14
C HIS A 260 -7.80 -30.59 -7.67
N THR A 261 -6.69 -29.95 -7.29
CA THR A 261 -6.20 -29.88 -5.92
C THR A 261 -7.21 -29.20 -5.00
N LEU A 262 -7.74 -28.04 -5.39
CA LEU A 262 -8.78 -27.33 -4.62
C LEU A 262 -10.06 -28.15 -4.48
N THR A 263 -10.44 -28.91 -5.51
CA THR A 263 -11.60 -29.82 -5.45
C THR A 263 -11.39 -30.94 -4.44
N ASN A 264 -10.19 -31.52 -4.37
CA ASN A 264 -9.86 -32.61 -3.45
C ASN A 264 -9.51 -32.12 -2.04
N HIS A 265 -9.10 -30.87 -1.90
CA HIS A 265 -8.67 -30.24 -0.66
C HIS A 265 -9.40 -28.89 -0.48
N PRO A 266 -10.72 -28.90 -0.26
CA PRO A 266 -11.53 -27.67 -0.20
C PRO A 266 -11.10 -26.72 0.92
N VAL A 267 -10.38 -27.21 1.93
CA VAL A 267 -9.78 -26.35 2.98
C VAL A 267 -8.77 -25.34 2.43
N LEU A 268 -8.10 -25.65 1.31
CA LEU A 268 -7.17 -24.74 0.63
C LEU A 268 -7.90 -23.63 -0.15
N GLY A 269 -9.19 -23.81 -0.39
CA GLY A 269 -10.10 -22.82 -0.96
C GLY A 269 -10.88 -22.04 0.09
N LEU A 270 -10.50 -22.09 1.37
CA LEU A 270 -11.15 -21.22 2.35
C LEU A 270 -10.68 -19.77 2.14
N PRO A 271 -11.57 -18.78 2.23
CA PRO A 271 -11.19 -17.38 2.10
C PRO A 271 -10.31 -16.95 3.27
N CYS A 272 -9.36 -16.07 2.98
CA CYS A 272 -8.51 -15.42 3.97
C CYS A 272 -7.98 -14.10 3.41
N LEU A 273 -7.39 -13.26 4.27
CA LEU A 273 -6.68 -12.09 3.78
C LEU A 273 -5.30 -12.48 3.27
N VAL A 274 -5.06 -12.20 2.00
CA VAL A 274 -3.78 -12.43 1.33
C VAL A 274 -3.14 -11.08 1.08
N GLN A 275 -1.94 -10.91 1.64
CA GLN A 275 -1.08 -9.75 1.37
C GLN A 275 -0.18 -10.10 0.18
N GLU A 276 -0.51 -9.55 -1.00
CA GLU A 276 0.30 -9.76 -2.21
C GLU A 276 1.63 -8.99 -2.11
N ASP A 277 1.59 -7.74 -1.63
CA ASP A 277 2.78 -6.94 -1.33
C ASP A 277 3.27 -7.16 0.11
N PHE A 278 3.83 -8.34 0.34
CA PHE A 278 4.39 -8.70 1.64
C PHE A 278 5.88 -8.35 1.69
N ALA A 279 6.20 -7.09 1.99
CA ALA A 279 7.57 -6.59 2.13
C ALA A 279 7.91 -6.20 3.59
N PHE A 280 9.17 -6.35 4.00
CA PHE A 280 9.63 -5.88 5.32
C PHE A 280 9.57 -4.35 5.45
N SER A 281 9.74 -3.62 4.36
CA SER A 281 9.55 -2.15 4.33
C SER A 281 8.14 -1.72 4.76
N ASN A 282 7.14 -2.62 4.62
CA ASN A 282 5.76 -2.40 5.02
C ASN A 282 5.48 -2.84 6.47
N ILE A 283 6.51 -3.12 7.28
CA ILE A 283 6.39 -3.59 8.65
C ILE A 283 7.21 -2.72 9.60
N LEU A 284 6.56 -2.25 10.67
CA LEU A 284 7.18 -1.50 11.74
C LEU A 284 7.34 -2.37 12.99
N LEU A 285 8.53 -2.34 13.60
CA LEU A 285 8.86 -3.08 14.80
C LEU A 285 9.04 -2.16 16.02
N ASP A 286 8.80 -2.70 17.20
CA ASP A 286 9.24 -2.10 18.46
C ASP A 286 10.77 -2.21 18.58
N PRO A 287 11.50 -1.10 18.80
CA PRO A 287 12.97 -1.10 18.76
C PRO A 287 13.63 -1.92 19.88
N VAL A 288 12.90 -2.25 20.95
CA VAL A 288 13.45 -2.96 22.10
C VAL A 288 13.12 -4.46 22.03
N THR A 289 11.85 -4.75 21.77
CA THR A 289 11.33 -6.12 21.78
C THR A 289 11.43 -6.81 20.42
N LEU A 290 11.57 -6.03 19.34
CA LEU A 290 11.50 -6.46 17.94
C LEU A 290 10.17 -7.11 17.55
N LYS A 291 9.12 -6.90 18.35
CA LYS A 291 7.76 -7.31 18.00
C LYS A 291 7.14 -6.35 17.01
N ILE A 292 6.27 -6.86 16.17
CA ILE A 292 5.55 -6.07 15.17
C ILE A 292 4.60 -5.10 15.86
N LYS A 293 4.78 -3.81 15.56
CA LYS A 293 3.93 -2.70 16.01
C LYS A 293 2.86 -2.33 15.01
N ALA A 294 3.15 -2.46 13.72
CA ALA A 294 2.18 -2.18 12.66
C ALA A 294 2.58 -2.82 11.33
N PHE A 295 1.59 -3.28 10.58
CA PHE A 295 1.63 -3.47 9.14
C PHE A 295 1.14 -2.19 8.46
N LEU A 296 1.88 -1.74 7.46
CA LEU A 296 1.57 -0.62 6.58
C LEU A 296 1.13 -1.16 5.22
N ASP A 297 0.69 -0.27 4.34
CA ASP A 297 0.53 -0.55 2.90
C ASP A 297 -0.32 -1.78 2.58
N LEU A 298 -1.61 -1.71 2.93
CA LEU A 298 -2.56 -2.81 2.77
C LEU A 298 -3.51 -2.60 1.58
N ASP A 299 -3.06 -1.92 0.54
CA ASP A 299 -3.81 -1.67 -0.70
C ASP A 299 -3.75 -2.84 -1.70
N ASP A 300 -2.74 -3.72 -1.58
CA ASP A 300 -2.64 -5.02 -2.27
C ASP A 300 -2.96 -6.20 -1.33
N VAL A 301 -3.91 -5.98 -0.41
CA VAL A 301 -4.51 -7.04 0.41
C VAL A 301 -5.92 -7.36 -0.06
N HIS A 302 -6.16 -8.64 -0.31
CA HIS A 302 -7.40 -9.15 -0.90
C HIS A 302 -7.97 -10.32 -0.10
N ASP A 303 -9.28 -10.53 -0.17
CA ASP A 303 -9.91 -11.79 0.26
C ASP A 303 -9.73 -12.83 -0.86
N LEU A 304 -8.87 -13.82 -0.63
CA LEU A 304 -8.47 -14.82 -1.61
C LEU A 304 -8.43 -16.21 -0.99
N PRO A 305 -8.41 -17.28 -1.81
CA PRO A 305 -8.23 -18.64 -1.32
C PRO A 305 -6.94 -18.77 -0.49
N PHE A 306 -6.98 -19.53 0.61
CA PHE A 306 -5.84 -19.80 1.48
C PHE A 306 -4.56 -20.21 0.74
N VAL A 307 -4.67 -21.00 -0.33
CA VAL A 307 -3.51 -21.42 -1.13
C VAL A 307 -2.75 -20.24 -1.76
N MET A 308 -3.41 -19.12 -2.02
CA MET A 308 -2.80 -17.88 -2.53
C MET A 308 -2.10 -17.10 -1.43
N GLY A 309 -2.43 -17.36 -0.17
CA GLY A 309 -1.85 -16.70 1.00
C GLY A 309 -0.47 -17.20 1.41
N ILE A 310 0.04 -18.26 0.76
CA ILE A 310 1.36 -18.81 1.04
C ILE A 310 2.41 -17.88 0.41
N ASN A 311 2.66 -16.75 1.08
CA ASN A 311 3.65 -15.75 0.70
C ASN A 311 4.64 -15.55 1.85
N TYR A 312 5.83 -15.07 1.53
CA TYR A 312 6.86 -14.73 2.50
C TYR A 312 7.51 -13.40 2.11
N PRO A 313 8.08 -12.66 3.07
CA PRO A 313 8.66 -11.36 2.80
C PRO A 313 9.61 -11.37 1.61
N GLU A 314 9.37 -10.48 0.65
CA GLU A 314 10.09 -10.47 -0.63
C GLU A 314 11.61 -10.40 -0.42
N GLU A 315 12.06 -9.64 0.58
CA GLU A 315 13.48 -9.45 0.90
C GLU A 315 14.19 -10.74 1.35
N ILE A 316 13.46 -11.72 1.89
CA ILE A 316 14.02 -13.05 2.18
C ILE A 316 14.36 -13.76 0.86
N SER A 317 13.50 -13.62 -0.16
CA SER A 317 13.67 -14.28 -1.45
C SER A 317 14.78 -13.64 -2.30
N ILE A 318 14.85 -12.31 -2.32
CA ILE A 318 15.76 -11.57 -3.21
C ILE A 318 17.21 -11.67 -2.71
N ALA A 319 17.44 -11.61 -1.39
CA ALA A 319 18.79 -11.63 -0.81
C ALA A 319 19.53 -12.91 -1.19
N ASP A 320 18.83 -14.04 -1.06
CA ASP A 320 19.38 -15.37 -1.34
C ASP A 320 19.59 -15.56 -2.85
N ALA A 321 18.60 -15.20 -3.68
CA ALA A 321 18.67 -15.36 -5.13
C ALA A 321 19.80 -14.55 -5.78
N GLN A 322 20.11 -13.36 -5.26
CA GLN A 322 21.13 -12.47 -5.82
C GLN A 322 22.51 -12.64 -5.16
N GLY A 323 22.65 -13.53 -4.17
CA GLY A 323 23.89 -13.71 -3.41
C GLY A 323 24.38 -12.40 -2.75
N LEU A 324 23.44 -11.49 -2.50
CA LEU A 324 23.72 -10.14 -2.06
C LEU A 324 23.84 -10.12 -0.53
N PRO A 325 24.74 -9.29 0.02
CA PRO A 325 24.71 -9.00 1.45
C PRO A 325 23.33 -8.46 1.80
N VAL A 326 22.71 -9.01 2.84
CA VAL A 326 21.33 -8.70 3.26
C VAL A 326 21.06 -7.18 3.33
N GLY A 327 22.04 -6.39 3.78
CA GLY A 327 21.94 -4.92 3.84
C GLY A 327 22.05 -4.15 2.51
N SER A 328 22.13 -4.81 1.36
CA SER A 328 22.19 -4.14 0.04
C SER A 328 20.82 -4.00 -0.65
N LEU A 329 19.80 -4.68 -0.14
CA LEU A 329 18.43 -4.61 -0.65
C LEU A 329 17.69 -3.36 -0.20
N SER A 330 17.97 -2.86 1.00
CA SER A 330 17.28 -1.68 1.55
C SER A 330 17.38 -0.47 0.62
N ILE A 331 18.47 -0.35 -0.14
CA ILE A 331 18.76 0.79 -1.02
C ILE A 331 17.91 0.80 -2.31
N ARG A 332 17.30 -0.33 -2.73
CA ARG A 332 16.69 -0.43 -4.07
C ARG A 332 15.23 -0.02 -4.16
N GLU A 333 14.42 -0.22 -3.12
CA GLU A 333 12.95 -0.09 -3.22
C GLU A 333 12.34 1.06 -2.40
N GLY A 334 13.17 2.03 -2.02
CA GLY A 334 12.69 3.22 -1.31
C GLY A 334 12.73 3.06 0.20
N ASP A 335 13.88 2.61 0.72
CA ASP A 335 14.26 2.72 2.13
C ASP A 335 13.70 4.03 2.73
N PHE A 336 13.00 3.92 3.84
CA PHE A 336 12.88 5.04 4.78
C PHE A 336 14.30 5.25 5.32
N GLY A 337 15.13 5.97 4.56
CA GLY A 337 16.60 5.96 4.66
C GLY A 337 17.16 6.11 6.07
N ARG A 338 18.47 5.85 6.23
CA ARG A 338 19.22 5.62 7.49
C ARG A 338 18.82 6.39 8.74
N ASP A 339 18.24 7.57 8.58
CA ASP A 339 17.68 8.34 9.65
C ASP A 339 16.16 8.42 9.42
N PHE A 340 15.33 7.78 10.24
CA PHE A 340 13.91 8.13 10.27
C PHE A 340 13.67 8.90 11.57
N PRO A 341 13.56 10.24 11.52
CA PRO A 341 13.89 11.14 10.39
C PRO A 341 15.34 11.67 10.50
N PRO A 342 16.12 12.11 9.46
CA PRO A 342 17.02 13.21 9.71
C PRO A 342 16.47 14.50 9.09
N SER A 343 17.11 15.58 9.47
CA SER A 343 17.21 16.76 8.64
C SER A 343 17.40 16.44 7.16
N ALA A 344 16.69 17.21 6.33
CA ALA A 344 16.90 17.31 4.90
C ALA A 344 18.39 17.24 4.49
N TYR A 345 18.63 16.54 3.38
CA TYR A 345 19.86 16.48 2.59
C TYR A 345 20.91 15.47 3.06
N ASP A 346 20.82 14.25 2.54
CA ASP A 346 21.93 13.72 1.78
C ASP A 346 21.46 13.03 0.49
N ASP A 347 22.12 13.42 -0.60
CA ASP A 347 21.93 12.95 -1.96
C ASP A 347 22.42 11.49 -2.08
N PRO A 348 21.60 10.53 -2.55
CA PRO A 348 22.03 9.14 -2.74
C PRO A 348 23.26 9.01 -3.67
N LEU A 349 23.55 10.03 -4.49
CA LEU A 349 24.77 10.09 -5.31
C LEU A 349 26.06 10.38 -4.51
N ARG A 350 25.99 10.66 -3.20
CA ARG A 350 27.18 10.80 -2.33
C ARG A 350 27.69 9.51 -1.72
N ALA A 351 26.86 8.46 -1.70
CA ALA A 351 27.29 7.13 -1.29
C ALA A 351 28.32 6.56 -2.28
N PHE A 352 28.32 7.04 -3.52
CA PHE A 352 29.22 6.62 -4.57
C PHE A 352 30.18 7.74 -4.95
N ASP A 353 31.46 7.41 -5.20
CA ASP A 353 32.37 8.36 -5.82
C ASP A 353 31.99 8.60 -7.30
N GLN A 354 32.67 9.54 -7.96
CA GLN A 354 32.46 9.85 -9.38
C GLN A 354 32.71 8.64 -10.32
N LYS A 355 33.16 7.50 -9.79
CA LYS A 355 33.39 6.25 -10.51
C LYS A 355 32.38 5.16 -10.14
N GLY A 356 31.37 5.46 -9.32
CA GLY A 356 30.34 4.50 -8.92
C GLY A 356 30.78 3.54 -7.80
N ASN A 357 31.84 3.84 -7.05
CA ASN A 357 32.26 3.00 -5.91
C ASN A 357 31.72 3.53 -4.59
N LEU A 358 31.25 2.62 -3.73
CA LEU A 358 30.81 2.96 -2.38
C LEU A 358 31.95 3.62 -1.59
N ARG A 359 31.71 4.82 -1.07
CA ARG A 359 32.61 5.49 -0.13
C ARG A 359 32.47 4.83 1.25
N GLY A 360 33.52 4.16 1.70
CA GLY A 360 33.60 3.52 3.02
C GLY A 360 33.83 4.49 4.17
#